data_AF-A0A2V9ME57-F1
#
_entry.id   AF-A0A2V9ME57-F1
#
_cell.length_a   1.000
_cell.length_b   1.000
_cell.length_c   1.000
_cell.angle_alpha   90.00
_cell.angle_beta   90.00
_cell.angle_gamma   90.00
#
_symmetry.space_group_name_H-M   'P 1'
#
loop_
_entity.id
_entity.type
_entity.pdbx_description
1 polymer ?
#
loop_
_entity_poly.entity_id
_entity_poly.type
_entity_poly.pdbx_seq_one_letter_code
_entity_poly.pdbx_strand_id
1 'polypeptide(L)'
;MSGSRSGWSSGFIDYNNDGWKDLFSANGDVDNLGPKSQQYDTMFENREGREFLDVTQEMGDDFLRLGFQRGSAFADLNNDGFMDIVVTSLNQKPRILINSADNGNHWLLIQLSGHKSNRDAIGAKIKVTTPSGRTLFNHVTTSVGFLSSSDRRVHFGLGQETSAASIELRWPSGIVQTLKDVPADRILQVEEPR
;
A
#
# COMPACT_ATOMS: atom_id res chain seq x y z
N MET A 1 -13.28 19.50 20.05
CA MET A 1 -13.04 18.17 20.64
C MET A 1 -12.78 17.22 19.49
N SER A 2 -11.52 16.81 19.32
CA SER A 2 -11.16 15.68 18.46
C SER A 2 -11.90 14.42 18.93
N GLY A 3 -12.25 13.53 18.01
CA GLY A 3 -12.71 12.18 18.37
C GLY A 3 -11.59 11.37 19.04
N SER A 4 -11.89 10.17 19.51
CA SER A 4 -10.88 9.27 20.13
C SER A 4 -9.71 8.93 19.19
N ARG A 5 -9.91 9.06 17.87
CA ARG A 5 -8.89 8.93 16.84
C ARG A 5 -9.06 10.04 15.79
N SER A 6 -7.96 10.57 15.25
CA SER A 6 -7.95 11.58 14.20
C SER A 6 -6.85 11.24 13.19
N GLY A 7 -7.25 10.74 12.02
CA GLY A 7 -6.32 10.29 10.98
C GLY A 7 -5.68 11.44 10.22
N TRP A 8 -4.38 11.65 10.42
CA TRP A 8 -3.60 12.66 9.70
C TRP A 8 -3.02 12.12 8.39
N SER A 9 -2.78 10.82 8.33
CA SER A 9 -2.31 10.14 7.14
C SER A 9 -2.94 8.77 7.06
N SER A 10 -3.65 8.49 5.98
CA SER A 10 -4.31 7.22 5.74
C SER A 10 -3.94 6.69 4.37
N GLY A 11 -3.90 5.37 4.23
CA GLY A 11 -3.54 4.73 2.97
C GLY A 11 -4.20 3.36 2.82
N PHE A 12 -4.54 3.04 1.58
CA PHE A 12 -5.01 1.72 1.21
C PHE A 12 -3.83 0.84 0.80
N ILE A 13 -3.58 -0.23 1.56
CA ILE A 13 -2.51 -1.19 1.30
C ILE A 13 -3.06 -2.60 1.43
N ASP A 14 -2.47 -3.57 0.74
CA ASP A 14 -2.81 -4.99 0.91
C ASP A 14 -1.70 -5.58 1.77
N TYR A 15 -1.89 -5.66 3.09
CA TYR A 15 -0.79 -6.00 4.01
C TYR A 15 -0.57 -7.52 4.11
N ASN A 16 -1.60 -8.31 3.80
CA ASN A 16 -1.58 -9.77 3.92
C ASN A 16 -1.51 -10.47 2.55
N ASN A 17 -1.38 -9.72 1.46
CA ASN A 17 -1.34 -10.22 0.09
C ASN A 17 -2.57 -11.03 -0.34
N ASP A 18 -3.73 -10.85 0.29
CA ASP A 18 -4.95 -11.60 -0.04
C ASP A 18 -5.64 -11.07 -1.31
N GLY A 19 -5.23 -9.91 -1.83
CA GLY A 19 -5.77 -9.25 -3.01
C GLY A 19 -6.85 -8.20 -2.71
N TRP A 20 -7.14 -7.94 -1.44
CA TRP A 20 -8.01 -6.86 -1.00
C TRP A 20 -7.18 -5.73 -0.39
N LYS A 21 -7.62 -4.48 -0.62
CA LYS A 21 -6.95 -3.31 -0.03
C LYS A 21 -7.53 -3.05 1.35
N ASP A 22 -6.69 -3.18 2.36
CA ASP A 22 -6.86 -2.82 3.77
C ASP A 22 -6.65 -1.32 3.98
N LEU A 23 -7.00 -0.83 5.17
CA LEU A 23 -6.91 0.59 5.51
C LEU A 23 -6.00 0.81 6.73
N PHE A 24 -4.90 1.52 6.50
CA PHE A 24 -4.05 2.05 7.56
C PHE A 24 -4.43 3.51 7.88
N SER A 25 -4.32 3.91 9.14
CA SER A 25 -4.39 5.32 9.56
C SER A 25 -3.38 5.64 10.66
N ALA A 26 -2.53 6.63 10.41
CA ALA A 26 -1.69 7.29 11.39
C ALA A 26 -2.48 8.38 12.11
N ASN A 27 -2.58 8.25 13.43
CA ASN A 27 -3.52 9.05 14.21
C ASN A 27 -2.82 10.07 15.13
N GLY A 28 -3.53 11.12 15.51
CA GLY A 28 -3.02 12.06 16.48
C GLY A 28 -3.98 13.21 16.68
N ASP A 29 -4.10 13.68 17.92
CA ASP A 29 -4.97 14.80 18.21
C ASP A 29 -4.61 16.03 17.35
N VAL A 30 -5.66 16.74 16.93
CA VAL A 30 -5.57 17.88 16.01
C VAL A 30 -5.12 19.14 16.75
N ASP A 31 -5.63 19.36 17.96
CA ASP A 31 -5.55 20.64 18.68
C ASP A 31 -4.73 20.53 19.98
N ASN A 32 -4.82 19.40 20.66
CA ASN A 32 -4.21 19.19 21.98
C ASN A 32 -2.96 18.31 21.87
N LEU A 33 -1.79 18.86 22.21
CA LEU A 33 -0.53 18.12 22.23
C LEU A 33 -0.10 17.67 23.65
N GLY A 34 -1.05 17.58 24.58
CA GLY A 34 -0.81 17.13 25.94
C GLY A 34 -0.59 15.61 26.06
N PRO A 35 0.01 15.11 27.15
CA PRO A 35 0.33 13.69 27.30
C PRO A 35 -0.87 12.72 27.21
N LYS A 36 -2.10 13.21 27.45
CA LYS A 36 -3.33 12.41 27.42
C LYS A 36 -4.04 12.38 26.07
N SER A 37 -3.57 13.15 25.09
CA SER A 37 -4.16 13.24 23.74
C SER A 37 -3.33 12.51 22.68
N GLN A 38 -2.29 11.79 23.09
CA GLN A 38 -1.57 10.90 22.20
C GLN A 38 -2.48 9.77 21.72
N GLN A 39 -2.34 9.41 20.45
CA GLN A 39 -3.10 8.34 19.80
C GLN A 39 -2.12 7.32 19.22
N TYR A 40 -2.63 6.20 18.74
CA TYR A 40 -1.86 5.12 18.14
C TYR A 40 -2.35 4.85 16.72
N ASP A 41 -1.55 4.17 15.91
CA ASP A 41 -1.91 3.86 14.51
C ASP A 41 -2.96 2.74 14.45
N THR A 42 -3.79 2.74 13.42
CA THR A 42 -4.84 1.72 13.27
C THR A 42 -4.75 1.00 11.95
N MET A 43 -5.05 -0.30 11.97
CA MET A 43 -5.20 -1.13 10.78
C MET A 43 -6.61 -1.71 10.73
N PHE A 44 -7.21 -1.66 9.55
CA PHE A 44 -8.49 -2.30 9.28
C PHE A 44 -8.36 -3.25 8.10
N GLU A 45 -8.59 -4.54 8.35
CA GLU A 45 -8.53 -5.58 7.33
C GLU A 45 -9.83 -5.61 6.52
N ASN A 46 -9.71 -5.62 5.21
CA ASN A 46 -10.84 -5.69 4.29
C ASN A 46 -11.30 -7.15 4.10
N ARG A 47 -12.44 -7.50 4.68
CA ARG A 47 -13.00 -8.86 4.59
C ARG A 47 -13.75 -9.06 3.27
N GLU A 48 -12.97 -9.21 2.20
CA GLU A 48 -13.44 -9.52 0.85
C GLU A 48 -14.48 -8.52 0.30
N GLY A 49 -14.28 -7.24 0.58
CA GLY A 49 -15.16 -6.16 0.14
C GLY A 49 -16.48 -6.04 0.90
N ARG A 50 -16.69 -6.83 1.97
CA ARG A 50 -17.92 -6.80 2.77
C ARG A 50 -17.86 -5.79 3.92
N GLU A 51 -16.74 -5.76 4.62
CA GLU A 51 -16.52 -4.91 5.78
C GLU A 51 -15.04 -4.66 6.04
N PHE A 52 -14.75 -3.68 6.89
CA PHE A 52 -13.42 -3.41 7.43
C PHE A 52 -13.40 -3.76 8.92
N LEU A 53 -12.62 -4.78 9.28
CA LEU A 53 -12.46 -5.23 10.67
C LEU A 53 -11.27 -4.50 11.31
N ASP A 54 -11.45 -3.89 12.50
CA ASP A 54 -10.32 -3.32 13.26
C ASP A 54 -9.43 -4.45 13.78
N VAL A 55 -8.28 -4.64 13.15
CA VAL A 55 -7.26 -5.64 13.51
C VAL A 55 -6.08 -5.00 14.22
N THR A 56 -6.21 -3.75 14.71
CA THR A 56 -5.09 -2.99 15.28
C THR A 56 -4.41 -3.72 16.45
N GLN A 57 -5.17 -4.44 17.27
CA GLN A 57 -4.64 -5.20 18.41
C GLN A 57 -3.95 -6.51 17.99
N GLU A 58 -4.16 -6.97 16.76
CA GLU A 58 -3.54 -8.15 16.19
C GLU A 58 -2.23 -7.81 15.46
N MET A 59 -2.01 -6.52 15.20
CA MET A 59 -0.75 -6.01 14.66
C MET A 59 0.35 -5.99 15.73
N GLY A 60 1.60 -5.81 15.32
CA GLY A 60 2.73 -5.72 16.26
C GLY A 60 2.63 -4.52 17.21
N ASP A 61 3.30 -4.62 18.37
CA ASP A 61 3.25 -3.64 19.48
C ASP A 61 3.50 -2.18 19.06
N ASP A 62 4.29 -1.96 18.01
CA ASP A 62 4.53 -0.62 17.49
C ASP A 62 3.25 0.06 16.97
N PHE A 63 2.22 -0.66 16.52
CA PHE A 63 0.94 -0.05 16.17
C PHE A 63 0.30 0.68 17.37
N LEU A 64 0.48 0.14 18.58
CA LEU A 64 -0.10 0.66 19.82
C LEU A 64 0.71 1.76 20.48
N ARG A 65 1.87 2.12 19.91
CA ARG A 65 2.72 3.15 20.50
C ARG A 65 2.10 4.54 20.35
N LEU A 66 1.90 5.16 21.51
CA LEU A 66 1.28 6.46 21.66
C LEU A 66 2.19 7.59 21.14
N GLY A 67 1.58 8.51 20.39
CA GLY A 67 2.24 9.67 19.83
C GLY A 67 1.27 10.63 19.16
N PHE A 68 1.83 11.57 18.42
CA PHE A 68 1.08 12.47 17.55
C PHE A 68 1.50 12.13 16.13
N GLN A 69 1.04 10.98 15.64
CA GLN A 69 1.39 10.53 14.30
C GLN A 69 0.82 11.53 13.27
N ARG A 70 1.56 11.74 12.18
CA ARG A 70 1.27 12.77 11.18
C ARG A 70 1.35 12.22 9.77
N GLY A 71 2.55 11.86 9.33
CA GLY A 71 2.79 11.33 8.00
C GLY A 71 2.97 9.82 8.03
N SER A 72 2.52 9.16 6.97
CA SER A 72 2.88 7.77 6.68
C SER A 72 3.22 7.58 5.21
N ALA A 73 4.15 6.68 4.93
CA ALA A 73 4.53 6.26 3.58
C ALA A 73 4.57 4.73 3.52
N PHE A 74 4.27 4.19 2.35
CA PHE A 74 4.15 2.75 2.11
C PHE A 74 5.17 2.32 1.06
N ALA A 75 5.92 1.26 1.35
CA ALA A 75 6.93 0.70 0.46
C ALA A 75 7.22 -0.74 0.88
N ASP A 76 7.59 -1.60 -0.05
CA ASP A 76 8.28 -2.85 0.27
C ASP A 76 9.79 -2.53 0.37
N LEU A 77 10.28 -2.26 1.58
CA LEU A 77 11.63 -1.71 1.79
C LEU A 77 12.72 -2.77 1.65
N ASN A 78 12.39 -4.03 1.95
CA ASN A 78 13.30 -5.16 1.92
C ASN A 78 13.13 -6.05 0.68
N ASN A 79 12.14 -5.77 -0.17
CA ASN A 79 11.79 -6.50 -1.39
C ASN A 79 11.32 -7.93 -1.14
N ASP A 80 10.59 -8.18 -0.06
CA ASP A 80 10.03 -9.50 0.26
C ASP A 80 8.58 -9.71 -0.20
N GLY A 81 7.95 -8.65 -0.73
CA GLY A 81 6.57 -8.68 -1.23
C GLY A 81 5.50 -8.26 -0.26
N PHE A 82 5.86 -8.00 0.99
CA PHE A 82 4.95 -7.48 2.00
C PHE A 82 5.16 -5.97 2.14
N MET A 83 4.07 -5.21 2.12
CA MET A 83 4.16 -3.76 2.20
C MET A 83 4.51 -3.32 3.63
N ASP A 84 5.62 -2.60 3.78
CA ASP A 84 6.06 -1.95 5.01
C ASP A 84 5.47 -0.54 5.13
N ILE A 85 5.55 0.01 6.35
CA ILE A 85 5.01 1.34 6.67
C ILE A 85 6.08 2.17 7.39
N VAL A 86 6.33 3.39 6.90
CA VAL A 86 7.11 4.39 7.63
C VAL A 86 6.16 5.41 8.22
N VAL A 87 6.22 5.63 9.54
CA VAL A 87 5.35 6.57 10.25
C VAL A 87 6.17 7.66 10.92
N THR A 88 5.74 8.91 10.76
CA THR A 88 6.32 10.08 11.45
C THR A 88 5.37 10.58 12.53
N SER A 89 5.95 11.11 13.61
CA SER A 89 5.23 11.63 14.76
C SER A 89 5.92 12.90 15.26
N LEU A 90 5.15 13.87 15.74
CA LEU A 90 5.70 15.14 16.22
C LEU A 90 6.70 14.91 17.37
N ASN A 91 7.88 15.52 17.26
CA ASN A 91 8.96 15.45 18.26
C ASN A 91 9.43 14.03 18.59
N GLN A 92 9.23 13.07 17.68
CA GLN A 92 9.67 11.69 17.83
C GLN A 92 10.48 11.25 16.62
N LYS A 93 11.33 10.25 16.81
CA LYS A 93 12.00 9.60 15.68
C LYS A 93 10.97 8.91 14.79
N PRO A 94 11.15 8.89 13.46
CA PRO A 94 10.35 8.06 12.58
C PRO A 94 10.43 6.59 13.00
N ARG A 95 9.36 5.86 12.72
CA ARG A 95 9.27 4.40 12.92
C ARG A 95 9.14 3.73 11.57
N ILE A 96 9.75 2.55 11.47
CA ILE A 96 9.63 1.67 10.33
C ILE A 96 8.95 0.41 10.85
N LEU A 97 7.76 0.12 10.32
CA LEU A 97 6.99 -1.06 10.62
C LEU A 97 7.28 -2.04 9.48
N ILE A 98 8.18 -2.98 9.74
CA ILE A 98 8.51 -4.04 8.79
C ILE A 98 7.41 -5.10 8.87
N ASN A 99 6.81 -5.41 7.73
CA ASN A 99 5.80 -6.42 7.60
C ASN A 99 6.46 -7.79 7.41
N SER A 100 6.04 -8.79 8.19
CA SER A 100 6.59 -10.15 8.14
C SER A 100 5.47 -11.17 8.21
N ALA A 101 4.34 -10.90 7.54
CA ALA A 101 3.15 -11.73 7.59
C ALA A 101 3.41 -13.20 7.22
N ASP A 102 4.33 -13.47 6.28
CA ASP A 102 4.83 -14.81 5.89
C ASP A 102 3.71 -15.87 5.83
N ASN A 103 2.58 -15.49 5.24
CA ASN A 103 1.33 -16.26 5.28
C ASN A 103 1.16 -17.18 4.06
N GLY A 104 2.20 -17.31 3.23
CA GLY A 104 2.20 -18.10 2.01
C GLY A 104 1.39 -17.51 0.85
N ASN A 105 0.89 -16.28 0.96
CA ASN A 105 0.27 -15.59 -0.17
C ASN A 105 1.33 -15.02 -1.12
N HIS A 106 0.98 -15.02 -2.40
CA HIS A 106 1.81 -14.56 -3.51
C HIS A 106 1.57 -13.08 -3.82
N TRP A 107 2.52 -12.46 -4.51
CA TRP A 107 2.47 -11.02 -4.77
C TRP A 107 3.09 -10.63 -6.11
N LEU A 108 2.83 -9.39 -6.54
CA LEU A 108 3.54 -8.71 -7.62
C LEU A 108 3.79 -7.24 -7.26
N LEU A 109 5.03 -6.79 -7.47
CA LEU A 109 5.34 -5.36 -7.55
C LEU A 109 5.63 -4.99 -8.99
N ILE A 110 4.99 -3.95 -9.50
CA ILE A 110 5.15 -3.51 -10.88
C ILE A 110 5.82 -2.14 -10.89
N GLN A 111 6.99 -2.06 -11.50
CA GLN A 111 7.74 -0.83 -11.72
C GLN A 111 7.63 -0.43 -13.19
N LEU A 112 6.97 0.71 -13.44
CA LEU A 112 6.79 1.24 -14.78
C LEU A 112 7.80 2.35 -15.10
N SER A 113 8.24 2.42 -16.35
CA SER A 113 9.06 3.54 -16.87
C SER A 113 8.45 4.09 -18.15
N GLY A 114 8.07 5.37 -18.14
CA GLY A 114 7.48 6.05 -19.29
C GLY A 114 8.51 6.53 -20.31
N HIS A 115 8.13 6.50 -21.60
CA HIS A 115 8.87 7.08 -22.72
C HIS A 115 8.13 8.28 -23.32
N LYS A 116 6.84 8.10 -23.64
CA LYS A 116 5.94 9.15 -24.15
C LYS A 116 5.17 9.82 -23.00
N SER A 117 4.81 9.02 -22.00
CA SER A 117 4.30 9.47 -20.71
C SER A 117 5.43 10.04 -19.84
N ASN A 118 5.09 10.63 -18.68
CA ASN A 118 6.11 11.02 -17.71
C ASN A 118 6.96 9.81 -17.30
N ARG A 119 8.26 10.03 -17.04
CA ARG A 119 9.24 8.96 -16.83
C ARG A 119 8.89 8.03 -15.68
N ASP A 120 8.22 8.56 -14.66
CA ASP A 120 7.80 7.81 -13.47
C ASP A 120 6.44 7.12 -13.66
N ALA A 121 5.84 7.23 -14.84
CA ALA A 121 4.55 6.66 -15.22
C ALA A 121 3.37 7.05 -14.31
N ILE A 122 3.48 8.16 -13.56
CA ILE A 122 2.42 8.65 -12.67
C ILE A 122 1.11 8.77 -13.44
N GLY A 123 0.05 8.16 -12.89
CA GLY A 123 -1.28 8.09 -13.51
C GLY A 123 -1.51 6.87 -14.43
N ALA A 124 -0.49 6.05 -14.70
CA ALA A 124 -0.69 4.78 -15.41
C ALA A 124 -1.60 3.87 -14.60
N LYS A 125 -2.64 3.32 -15.25
CA LYS A 125 -3.61 2.41 -14.64
C LYS A 125 -3.22 0.97 -14.93
N ILE A 126 -3.32 0.12 -13.93
CA ILE A 126 -2.93 -1.28 -14.00
C ILE A 126 -4.12 -2.14 -13.60
N LYS A 127 -4.46 -3.09 -14.47
CA LYS A 127 -5.42 -4.16 -14.18
C LYS A 127 -4.69 -5.49 -14.23
N VAL A 128 -4.71 -6.22 -13.13
CA VAL A 128 -4.22 -7.60 -13.05
C VAL A 128 -5.42 -8.55 -13.09
N THR A 129 -5.35 -9.58 -13.92
CA THR A 129 -6.34 -10.67 -13.95
C THR A 129 -5.64 -11.97 -13.57
N THR A 130 -6.12 -12.65 -12.53
CA THR A 130 -5.57 -13.94 -12.07
C THR A 130 -6.11 -15.12 -12.90
N PRO A 131 -5.48 -16.31 -12.84
CA PRO A 131 -5.99 -17.53 -13.45
C PRO A 131 -7.43 -17.90 -13.05
N SER A 132 -7.83 -17.69 -11.80
CA SER A 132 -9.22 -17.86 -11.34
C SER A 132 -10.21 -16.83 -11.89
N GLY A 133 -9.73 -15.79 -12.59
CA GLY A 133 -10.57 -14.73 -13.17
C GLY A 133 -10.81 -13.53 -12.25
N ARG A 134 -10.18 -13.49 -11.06
CA ARG A 134 -10.23 -12.29 -10.20
C ARG A 134 -9.52 -11.14 -10.88
N THR A 135 -10.10 -9.94 -10.77
CA THR A 135 -9.50 -8.72 -11.33
C THR A 135 -9.15 -7.74 -10.22
N LEU A 136 -7.90 -7.30 -10.21
CA LEU A 136 -7.35 -6.34 -9.27
C LEU A 136 -6.97 -5.06 -10.01
N PHE A 137 -7.18 -3.92 -9.38
CA PHE A 137 -6.93 -2.62 -9.98
C PHE A 137 -6.05 -1.76 -9.10
N ASN A 138 -5.10 -1.07 -9.71
CA ASN A 138 -4.33 -0.03 -9.04
C ASN A 138 -3.77 0.96 -10.08
N HIS A 139 -3.07 2.00 -9.64
CA HIS A 139 -2.43 2.96 -10.52
C HIS A 139 -1.13 3.48 -9.91
N VAL A 140 -0.25 4.00 -10.75
CA VAL A 140 1.01 4.58 -10.28
C VAL A 140 0.73 5.95 -9.65
N THR A 141 1.01 6.07 -8.37
CA THR A 141 0.96 7.30 -7.59
C THR A 141 1.99 7.18 -6.47
N THR A 142 2.53 8.32 -6.03
CA THR A 142 3.31 8.39 -4.79
C THR A 142 2.57 9.18 -3.72
N SER A 143 1.44 9.80 -4.08
CA SER A 143 0.68 10.69 -3.20
C SER A 143 0.03 9.90 -2.08
N VAL A 144 0.45 10.17 -0.85
CA VAL A 144 -0.20 9.66 0.34
C VAL A 144 0.09 10.57 1.53
N GLY A 145 -0.90 10.71 2.42
CA GLY A 145 -0.64 11.23 3.75
C GLY A 145 -0.22 12.68 3.87
N PHE A 146 -0.08 13.12 5.12
CA PHE A 146 0.44 14.44 5.44
C PHE A 146 1.95 14.51 5.22
N LEU A 147 2.40 15.40 4.31
CA LEU A 147 3.82 15.66 4.01
C LEU A 147 4.64 14.39 3.74
N SER A 148 4.04 13.40 3.09
CA SER A 148 4.63 12.08 2.85
C SER A 148 4.51 11.69 1.37
N SER A 149 5.30 10.70 0.96
CA SER A 149 5.27 10.14 -0.39
C SER A 149 5.66 8.67 -0.31
N SER A 150 4.85 7.80 -0.91
CA SER A 150 5.10 6.36 -0.99
C SER A 150 6.07 6.01 -2.11
N ASP A 151 6.53 4.77 -2.08
CA ASP A 151 7.12 4.12 -3.24
C ASP A 151 6.14 4.13 -4.42
N ARG A 152 6.68 4.31 -5.63
CA ARG A 152 5.92 4.32 -6.88
C ARG A 152 5.63 2.92 -7.43
N ARG A 153 6.33 1.89 -6.95
CA ARG A 153 6.09 0.51 -7.38
C ARG A 153 4.69 0.08 -6.95
N VAL A 154 3.94 -0.47 -7.89
CA VAL A 154 2.52 -0.78 -7.68
C VAL A 154 2.38 -2.22 -7.20
N HIS A 155 1.87 -2.37 -5.97
CA HIS A 155 1.69 -3.66 -5.32
C HIS A 155 0.32 -4.30 -5.59
N PHE A 156 0.35 -5.61 -5.80
CA PHE A 156 -0.80 -6.51 -5.89
C PHE A 156 -0.55 -7.77 -5.05
N GLY A 157 -1.37 -8.04 -4.04
CA GLY A 157 -1.50 -9.37 -3.48
C GLY A 157 -2.29 -10.27 -4.41
N LEU A 158 -1.82 -11.50 -4.58
CA LEU A 158 -2.41 -12.49 -5.47
C LEU A 158 -3.10 -13.62 -4.71
N GLY A 159 -3.04 -13.64 -3.38
CA GLY A 159 -3.50 -14.75 -2.56
C GLY A 159 -2.74 -16.03 -2.91
N GLN A 160 -3.46 -17.11 -3.18
CA GLN A 160 -2.86 -18.41 -3.51
C GLN A 160 -2.49 -18.57 -5.01
N GLU A 161 -2.63 -17.52 -5.81
CA GLU A 161 -2.33 -17.55 -7.24
C GLU A 161 -0.84 -17.35 -7.50
N THR A 162 -0.20 -18.35 -8.09
CA THR A 162 1.25 -18.33 -8.40
C THR A 162 1.61 -17.52 -9.64
N SER A 163 0.63 -16.91 -10.30
CA SER A 163 0.83 -16.09 -11.50
C SER A 163 -0.34 -15.13 -11.74
N ALA A 164 -0.08 -14.10 -12.54
CA ALA A 164 -1.11 -13.31 -13.20
C ALA A 164 -1.33 -13.83 -14.63
N ALA A 165 -2.57 -14.18 -14.96
CA ALA A 165 -2.94 -14.60 -16.31
C ALA A 165 -2.77 -13.44 -17.31
N SER A 166 -3.10 -12.21 -16.89
CA SER A 166 -2.78 -11.02 -17.67
C SER A 166 -2.60 -9.77 -16.82
N ILE A 167 -1.78 -8.84 -17.33
CA ILE A 167 -1.59 -7.50 -16.77
C ILE A 167 -1.84 -6.51 -17.91
N GLU A 168 -2.92 -5.73 -17.83
CA GLU A 168 -3.21 -4.62 -18.73
C GLU A 168 -2.69 -3.32 -18.12
N LEU A 169 -1.79 -2.66 -18.84
CA LEU A 169 -1.22 -1.37 -18.51
C LEU A 169 -1.79 -0.32 -19.45
N ARG A 170 -2.47 0.68 -18.89
CA ARG A 170 -2.94 1.86 -19.64
C ARG A 170 -2.11 3.06 -19.24
N TRP A 171 -1.23 3.47 -20.15
CA TRP A 171 -0.30 4.57 -19.96
C TRP A 171 -1.01 5.94 -20.08
N PRO A 172 -0.53 6.99 -19.40
CA PRO A 172 -1.05 8.36 -19.55
C PRO A 172 -1.08 8.86 -21.00
N SER A 173 -0.16 8.40 -21.84
CA SER A 173 -0.12 8.68 -23.28
C SER A 173 -1.30 8.12 -24.08
N GLY A 174 -2.11 7.24 -23.48
CA GLY A 174 -3.21 6.51 -24.11
C GLY A 174 -2.80 5.13 -24.65
N ILE A 175 -1.50 4.79 -24.66
CA ILE A 175 -1.02 3.46 -25.05
C ILE A 175 -1.59 2.41 -24.08
N VAL A 176 -2.01 1.27 -24.63
CA VAL A 176 -2.40 0.10 -23.86
C VAL A 176 -1.43 -1.04 -24.19
N GLN A 177 -0.85 -1.63 -23.16
CA GLN A 177 0.09 -2.74 -23.25
C GLN A 177 -0.43 -3.89 -22.39
N THR A 178 -0.39 -5.11 -22.92
CA THR A 178 -0.81 -6.30 -22.18
C THR A 178 0.35 -7.29 -22.08
N LEU A 179 0.59 -7.75 -20.86
CA LEU A 179 1.48 -8.86 -20.56
C LEU A 179 0.63 -10.07 -20.19
N LYS A 180 1.10 -11.28 -20.50
CA LYS A 180 0.40 -12.54 -20.21
C LYS A 180 1.31 -13.49 -19.43
N ASP A 181 0.70 -14.38 -18.66
CA ASP A 181 1.35 -15.50 -17.99
C ASP A 181 2.57 -15.06 -17.16
N VAL A 182 2.39 -14.02 -16.33
CA VAL A 182 3.47 -13.43 -15.53
C VAL A 182 3.56 -14.17 -14.20
N PRO A 183 4.70 -14.83 -13.89
CA PRO A 183 4.90 -15.49 -12.59
C PRO A 183 4.82 -14.49 -11.43
N ALA A 184 4.25 -14.93 -10.31
CA ALA A 184 4.21 -14.16 -9.06
C ALA A 184 5.60 -14.04 -8.40
N ASP A 185 5.62 -13.44 -7.21
CA ASP A 185 6.73 -13.32 -6.27
C ASP A 185 7.93 -12.59 -6.86
N ARG A 186 7.65 -11.48 -7.54
CA ARG A 186 8.68 -10.70 -8.22
C ARG A 186 8.35 -9.23 -8.36
N ILE A 187 9.43 -8.48 -8.53
CA ILE A 187 9.39 -7.12 -9.06
C ILE A 187 9.44 -7.21 -10.59
N LEU A 188 8.37 -6.82 -11.25
CA LEU A 188 8.24 -6.75 -12.70
C LEU A 188 8.57 -5.33 -13.17
N GLN A 189 9.61 -5.19 -13.99
CA GLN A 189 9.95 -3.93 -14.66
C GLN A 189 9.32 -3.91 -16.05
N VAL A 190 8.63 -2.81 -16.38
CA VAL A 190 7.99 -2.64 -17.70
C VAL A 190 8.24 -1.24 -18.22
N GLU A 191 8.70 -1.15 -19.46
CA GLU A 191 8.86 0.12 -20.17
C GLU A 191 7.67 0.37 -21.10
N GLU A 192 7.26 1.63 -21.18
CA GLU A 192 6.24 2.07 -22.14
C GLU A 192 6.71 1.78 -23.57
N PRO A 193 5.86 1.23 -24.46
CA PRO A 193 6.20 1.11 -25.87
C PRO A 193 6.56 2.47 -26.49
N ARG A 194 7.53 2.48 -27.40
CA ARG A 194 7.95 3.68 -28.13
C ARG A 194 6.97 4.04 -29.25
#